data_AF-A0A1D2YWL2-F1
#
_entry.id   AF-A0A1D2YWL2-F1
#
_cell.length_a   1.000
_cell.length_b   1.000
_cell.length_c   1.000
_cell.angle_alpha   90.00
_cell.angle_beta   90.00
_cell.angle_gamma   90.00
#
_symmetry.space_group_name_H-M   'P 1'
#
loop_
_entity.id
_entity.type
_entity.pdbx_description
1 polymer ?
#
loop_
_entity_poly.entity_id
_entity_poly.type
_entity_poly.pdbx_seq_one_letter_code
_entity_poly.pdbx_strand_id
1 'polypeptide(L)'
;MDMKEFLYQYSVERLRKLGILHYDRNELNGKSFEPIIKEMKQRGINRLEHGEWYLDKSGNFRNPKLSKTKEGNAYKLFEEGRLRRYGDVFKDQNVRINPYYKNPHK
;
A
#
# COMPACT_ATOMS: atom_id res chain seq x y z
N MET A 1 13.34 -1.01 -0.08
CA MET A 1 13.01 -1.16 -1.52
C MET A 1 11.97 -0.11 -1.84
N ASP A 2 12.10 0.63 -2.94
CA ASP A 2 11.11 1.65 -3.28
C ASP A 2 9.77 1.03 -3.73
N MET A 3 8.65 1.63 -3.33
CA MET A 3 7.31 1.13 -3.64
C MET A 3 7.00 1.14 -5.16
N LYS A 4 7.49 2.13 -5.91
CA LYS A 4 7.29 2.18 -7.36
C LYS A 4 8.09 1.10 -8.06
N GLU A 5 9.34 0.90 -7.66
CA GLU A 5 10.18 -0.19 -8.18
C GLU A 5 9.53 -1.55 -7.96
N PHE A 6 8.91 -1.76 -6.79
CA PHE A 6 8.15 -2.98 -6.51
C PHE A 6 6.99 -3.17 -7.49
N LEU A 7 6.21 -2.13 -7.76
CA LEU A 7 5.10 -2.22 -8.71
C LEU A 7 5.58 -2.37 -10.16
N TYR A 8 6.71 -1.77 -10.54
CA TYR A 8 7.26 -1.87 -11.90
C TYR A 8 7.77 -3.25 -12.27
N GLN A 9 8.01 -4.13 -11.30
CA GLN A 9 8.39 -5.52 -11.55
C GLN A 9 7.26 -6.37 -12.13
N TYR A 10 6.04 -5.83 -12.18
CA TYR A 10 4.86 -6.51 -12.70
C TYR A 10 4.15 -5.66 -13.74
N SER A 11 3.52 -6.33 -14.71
CA SER A 11 2.54 -5.68 -15.58
C SER A 11 1.31 -5.26 -14.77
N VAL A 12 0.60 -4.24 -15.23
CA VAL A 12 -0.67 -3.78 -14.61
C VAL A 12 -1.68 -4.93 -14.50
N GLU A 13 -1.78 -5.76 -15.55
CA GLU A 13 -2.65 -6.94 -15.55
C GLU A 13 -2.28 -7.95 -14.47
N ARG A 14 -0.97 -8.18 -14.27
CA ARG A 14 -0.49 -9.08 -13.21
C ARG A 14 -0.81 -8.52 -11.84
N LEU A 15 -0.60 -7.22 -11.62
CA LEU A 15 -0.94 -6.57 -10.35
C LEU A 15 -2.44 -6.63 -10.05
N ARG A 16 -3.30 -6.51 -11.07
CA ARG A 16 -4.75 -6.72 -10.94
C ARG A 16 -5.09 -8.17 -10.61
N LYS A 17 -4.49 -9.13 -11.30
CA LYS A 17 -4.66 -10.58 -11.04
C LYS A 17 -4.21 -10.98 -9.63
N LEU A 18 -3.17 -10.33 -9.11
CA LEU A 18 -2.71 -10.51 -7.72
C LEU A 18 -3.63 -9.84 -6.70
N GLY A 19 -4.57 -8.99 -7.12
CA GLY A 19 -5.41 -8.20 -6.21
C GLY A 19 -4.67 -7.03 -5.57
N ILE A 20 -3.57 -6.56 -6.15
CA ILE A 20 -2.82 -5.40 -5.66
C ILE A 20 -3.44 -4.11 -6.18
N LEU A 21 -3.76 -4.03 -7.48
CA LEU A 21 -4.42 -2.86 -8.07
C LEU A 21 -5.91 -3.15 -8.29
N HIS A 22 -6.75 -2.18 -7.95
CA HIS A 22 -8.21 -2.31 -8.02
C HIS A 22 -8.85 -1.22 -8.86
N TYR A 23 -10.05 -1.52 -9.34
CA TYR A 23 -10.90 -0.61 -10.11
C TYR A 23 -10.24 -0.11 -11.41
N ASP A 24 -10.98 0.68 -12.19
CA ASP A 24 -10.50 1.22 -13.46
C ASP A 24 -9.34 2.20 -13.28
N ARG A 25 -9.23 2.79 -12.07
CA ARG A 25 -8.21 3.76 -11.70
C ARG A 25 -6.90 3.14 -11.22
N ASN A 26 -6.79 1.81 -11.17
CA ASN A 26 -5.61 1.11 -10.66
C ASN A 26 -5.23 1.58 -9.25
N GLU A 27 -6.17 1.61 -8.31
CA GLU A 27 -5.92 2.16 -6.98
C GLU A 27 -5.32 1.11 -6.04
N LEU A 28 -4.40 1.56 -5.18
CA LEU A 28 -4.05 0.89 -3.93
C LEU A 28 -5.11 1.23 -2.89
N ASN A 29 -5.79 0.22 -2.36
CA ASN A 29 -6.85 0.39 -1.36
C ASN A 29 -6.76 -0.70 -0.27
N GLY A 30 -7.81 -0.86 0.54
CA GLY A 30 -7.78 -1.83 1.64
C GLY A 30 -7.63 -3.29 1.21
N LYS A 31 -8.10 -3.64 0.01
CA LYS A 31 -7.92 -4.97 -0.57
C LYS A 31 -6.50 -5.21 -1.09
N SER A 32 -5.72 -4.15 -1.31
CA SER A 32 -4.32 -4.25 -1.76
C SER A 32 -3.36 -4.68 -0.66
N PHE A 33 -3.73 -4.43 0.60
CA PHE A 33 -2.82 -4.59 1.75
C PHE A 33 -2.32 -6.03 1.89
N GLU A 34 -3.22 -7.00 2.04
CA GLU A 34 -2.86 -8.42 2.19
C GLU A 34 -2.09 -8.98 0.99
N PRO A 35 -2.51 -8.75 -0.27
CA PRO A 35 -1.72 -9.15 -1.44
C PRO A 35 -0.30 -8.58 -1.46
N ILE A 36 -0.10 -7.30 -1.09
CA ILE A 36 1.23 -6.71 -1.02
C ILE A 36 2.07 -7.39 0.06
N ILE A 37 1.53 -7.58 1.27
CA ILE A 37 2.23 -8.27 2.37
C ILE A 37 2.61 -9.69 1.95
N LYS A 38 1.72 -10.41 1.28
CA LYS A 38 1.98 -11.76 0.77
C LYS A 38 3.13 -11.78 -0.24
N GLU A 39 3.12 -10.91 -1.23
CA GLU A 39 4.20 -10.80 -2.23
C GLU A 39 5.53 -10.42 -1.57
N MET A 40 5.51 -9.49 -0.59
CA MET A 40 6.71 -9.12 0.17
C MET A 40 7.32 -10.32 0.90
N LYS A 41 6.48 -11.12 1.59
CA LYS A 41 6.92 -12.33 2.29
C LYS A 41 7.49 -13.37 1.32
N GLN A 42 6.79 -13.64 0.21
CA GLN A 42 7.24 -14.62 -0.79
C GLN A 42 8.58 -14.26 -1.43
N ARG A 43 8.88 -12.96 -1.55
CA ARG A 43 10.08 -12.46 -2.22
C ARG A 43 11.18 -12.01 -1.25
N GLY A 44 10.99 -12.22 0.05
CA GLY A 44 11.96 -11.81 1.06
C GLY A 44 12.13 -10.29 1.20
N ILE A 45 11.15 -9.49 0.75
CA ILE A 45 11.19 -8.04 0.85
C ILE A 45 10.77 -7.65 2.27
N ASN A 46 11.69 -7.05 3.03
CA ASN A 46 11.40 -6.65 4.41
C ASN A 46 10.54 -5.39 4.49
N ARG A 47 10.78 -4.41 3.61
CA ARG A 47 10.14 -3.09 3.66
C ARG A 47 10.05 -2.43 2.28
N LEU A 48 8.86 -1.91 1.99
CA LEU A 48 8.55 -1.00 0.89
C LEU A 48 8.48 0.42 1.43
N GLU A 49 9.05 1.38 0.71
CA GLU A 49 9.06 2.78 1.12
C GLU A 49 9.03 3.75 -0.04
N HIS A 50 8.62 4.99 0.23
CA HIS A 50 8.70 6.10 -0.71
C HIS A 50 8.66 7.43 0.05
N GLY A 51 9.77 8.15 0.11
CA GLY A 51 9.91 9.30 0.99
C GLY A 51 9.66 8.92 2.46
N GLU A 52 8.75 9.61 3.13
CA GLU A 52 8.37 9.30 4.52
C GLU A 52 7.33 8.17 4.67
N TRP A 53 6.77 7.68 3.56
CA TRP A 53 5.83 6.56 3.58
C TRP A 53 6.58 5.23 3.64
N TYR A 54 6.13 4.30 4.47
CA TYR A 54 6.62 2.91 4.42
C TYR A 54 5.56 1.90 4.82
N LEU A 55 5.77 0.66 4.38
CA LEU A 55 5.08 -0.55 4.81
C LEU A 55 6.08 -1.71 4.89
N ASP A 56 6.12 -2.43 6.01
CA ASP A 56 6.93 -3.63 6.17
C ASP A 56 6.11 -4.92 6.06
N LYS A 57 6.81 -6.05 5.90
CA LYS A 57 6.17 -7.37 5.73
C LYS A 57 5.41 -7.87 6.97
N SER A 58 5.59 -7.22 8.12
CA SER A 58 4.89 -7.50 9.37
C SER A 58 3.64 -6.61 9.55
N GLY A 59 3.37 -5.73 8.59
CA GLY A 59 2.24 -4.80 8.62
C GLY A 59 2.52 -3.51 9.39
N ASN A 60 3.76 -3.23 9.80
CA ASN A 60 4.10 -1.92 10.33
C ASN A 60 4.17 -0.92 9.20
N PHE A 61 3.61 0.26 9.41
CA PHE A 61 3.55 1.29 8.39
C PHE A 61 3.78 2.68 8.97
N ARG A 62 4.12 3.61 8.08
CA ARG A 62 3.97 5.05 8.31
C ARG A 62 3.33 5.67 7.07
N ASN A 63 2.28 6.45 7.29
CA ASN A 63 1.66 7.30 6.30
C ASN A 63 1.59 8.75 6.84
N PRO A 64 2.46 9.67 6.37
CA PRO A 64 2.49 11.05 6.87
C PRO A 64 1.22 11.85 6.55
N LYS A 65 0.36 11.37 5.66
CA LYS A 65 -0.90 12.03 5.25
C LYS A 65 -2.08 11.73 6.18
N LEU A 66 -1.96 10.75 7.08
CA LEU A 66 -3.00 10.51 8.08
C LEU A 66 -2.95 11.59 9.17
N SER A 67 -4.12 12.03 9.64
CA SER A 67 -4.21 13.09 10.64
C SER A 67 -4.03 12.60 12.08
N LYS A 68 -4.48 11.39 12.40
CA LYS A 68 -4.48 10.83 13.77
C LYS A 68 -3.39 9.78 13.97
N THR A 69 -3.50 8.67 13.26
CA THR A 69 -2.58 7.53 13.39
C THR A 69 -1.66 7.50 12.19
N LYS A 70 -0.51 8.17 12.29
CA LYS A 70 0.46 8.26 11.18
C LYS A 70 1.32 7.02 11.05
N GLU A 71 1.50 6.25 12.11
CA GLU A 71 2.34 5.06 12.11
C GLU A 71 1.86 4.03 13.14
N GLY A 72 2.34 2.80 12.97
CA GLY A 72 2.07 1.67 13.85
C GLY A 72 1.87 0.38 13.07
N ASN A 73 1.38 -0.65 13.75
CA ASN A 73 1.05 -1.92 13.09
C ASN A 73 -0.40 -1.91 12.61
N ALA A 74 -0.63 -2.10 11.32
CA ALA A 74 -1.95 -2.01 10.71
C ALA A 74 -2.94 -3.04 11.27
N TYR A 75 -2.49 -4.27 11.59
CA TYR A 75 -3.33 -5.31 12.19
C TYR A 75 -3.82 -4.88 13.57
N LYS A 76 -2.89 -4.53 14.46
CA LYS A 76 -3.20 -4.09 15.82
C LYS A 76 -4.09 -2.85 15.84
N LEU A 77 -3.77 -1.85 15.02
CA LEU A 77 -4.54 -0.60 14.96
C LEU A 77 -5.94 -0.80 14.40
N PHE A 78 -6.14 -1.79 13.52
CA PHE A 78 -7.48 -2.16 13.04
C PHE A 78 -8.30 -2.83 14.14
N GLU A 79 -7.72 -3.79 14.87
CA GLU A 79 -8.37 -4.45 16.03
C GLU A 79 -8.74 -3.45 17.13
N GLU A 80 -7.89 -2.45 17.39
CA GLU A 80 -8.14 -1.36 18.34
C GLU A 80 -9.15 -0.31 17.82
N GLY A 81 -9.66 -0.44 16.59
CA GLY A 81 -10.57 0.53 15.97
C GLY A 81 -9.93 1.90 15.65
N ARG A 82 -8.60 2.02 15.75
CA ARG A 82 -7.83 3.24 15.45
C ARG A 82 -7.57 3.43 13.97
N LEU A 83 -7.65 2.35 13.21
CA LEU A 83 -7.59 2.30 11.75
C LEU A 83 -8.92 1.73 11.25
N ARG A 84 -9.62 2.46 10.37
CA ARG A 84 -10.97 2.03 9.93
C ARG A 84 -10.91 0.87 8.93
N ARG A 85 -9.83 0.81 8.17
CA ARG A 85 -9.57 -0.20 7.13
C ARG A 85 -8.09 -0.22 6.79
N TYR A 86 -7.56 -1.38 6.42
CA TYR A 86 -6.16 -1.52 5.97
C TYR A 86 -5.75 -0.54 4.86
N GLY A 87 -6.73 -0.08 4.07
CA GLY A 87 -6.49 0.90 3.00
C GLY A 87 -6.04 2.27 3.50
N ASP A 88 -6.22 2.59 4.78
CA ASP A 88 -5.75 3.84 5.37
C ASP A 88 -4.21 3.95 5.29
N VAL A 89 -3.50 2.82 5.20
CA VAL A 89 -2.06 2.74 4.91
C VAL A 89 -1.71 3.45 3.60
N PHE A 90 -2.57 3.40 2.58
CA PHE A 90 -2.35 4.02 1.26
C PHE A 90 -3.10 5.35 1.06
N LYS A 91 -3.84 5.81 2.07
CA LYS A 91 -4.69 6.99 1.96
C LYS A 91 -3.88 8.23 1.55
N ASP A 92 -4.35 8.90 0.51
CA ASP A 92 -3.72 10.10 -0.09
C ASP A 92 -2.27 9.89 -0.57
N GLN A 93 -1.86 8.63 -0.76
CA GLN A 93 -0.51 8.27 -1.23
C GLN A 93 -0.48 7.70 -2.64
N ASN A 94 -1.62 7.27 -3.21
CA ASN A 94 -1.67 6.70 -4.56
C ASN A 94 -0.94 7.55 -5.62
N VAL A 95 -1.17 8.86 -5.64
CA VAL A 95 -0.50 9.78 -6.58
C VAL A 95 1.02 9.86 -6.40
N ARG A 96 1.55 9.42 -5.27
CA ARG A 96 2.97 9.44 -4.92
C ARG A 96 3.62 8.08 -5.09
N ILE A 97 2.98 7.00 -4.65
CA ILE A 97 3.62 5.68 -4.51
C ILE A 97 3.20 4.68 -5.59
N ASN A 98 2.14 4.96 -6.34
CA ASN A 98 1.59 4.05 -7.34
C ASN A 98 1.79 4.63 -8.76
N PRO A 99 2.74 4.11 -9.54
CA PRO A 99 3.03 4.62 -10.87
C PRO A 99 1.91 4.39 -11.88
N TYR A 100 0.97 3.49 -11.58
CA TYR A 100 -0.13 3.12 -12.47
C TYR A 100 -1.45 3.82 -12.13
N TYR A 101 -1.46 4.66 -11.09
CA TYR A 101 -2.66 5.34 -10.61
C TYR A 101 -3.18 6.33 -11.66
N LYS A 102 -4.41 6.11 -12.13
CA LYS A 102 -5.08 7.02 -13.06
C LYS A 102 -5.85 8.06 -12.27
N ASN A 103 -5.22 9.20 -12.00
CA ASN A 103 -5.86 10.32 -11.32
C ASN A 103 -6.83 11.02 -12.30
N PRO A 104 -8.15 11.05 -12.04
CA PRO A 104 -9.10 11.75 -12.90
C PRO A 104 -9.06 13.28 -12.77
N HIS A 105 -8.31 13.82 -11.79
CA HIS A 105 -8.20 15.26 -11.52
C HIS A 105 -6.81 15.83 -11.86
N LYS A 106 -6.15 15.25 -12.86
CA LYS A 106 -4.94 15.78 -13.47
C LYS A 106 -5.16 16.03 -14.95
#